data_AF-A0A2N2DIN3-F1
#
_entry.id   AF-A0A2N2DIN3-F1
#
_cell.length_a   1.000
_cell.length_b   1.000
_cell.length_c   1.000
_cell.angle_alpha   90.00
_cell.angle_beta   90.00
_cell.angle_gamma   90.00
#
_symmetry.space_group_name_H-M   'P 1'
#
loop_
_entity.id
_entity.type
_entity.pdbx_description
1 polymer ?
#
loop_
_entity_poly.entity_id
_entity_poly.type
_entity_poly.pdbx_seq_one_letter_code
_entity_poly.pdbx_strand_id
1 'polypeptide(L)'
;MDITGKGKLLKIYVGETEKWKGKSLYHQLVIKLKEEGIAGVTVYRGIEGYGADKVLHSAKILDLSADLPMVVEAVDKEENIKKVLPVVREMVPRGLVMVVDVEIIKYGTVHSQ
;
A
#
# COMPACT_ATOMS: atom_id res chain seq x y z
N MET A 1 16.71 11.25 6.95
CA MET A 1 16.15 11.78 5.70
C MET A 1 15.07 12.78 6.08
N ASP A 2 14.98 13.93 5.43
CA ASP A 2 13.88 14.88 5.63
C ASP A 2 13.07 14.95 4.33
N ILE A 3 11.76 14.75 4.46
CA ILE A 3 10.79 14.76 3.37
C ILE A 3 9.70 15.81 3.58
N THR A 4 9.87 16.75 4.51
CA THR A 4 8.93 17.84 4.73
C THR A 4 8.75 18.69 3.47
N GLY A 5 7.56 19.29 3.33
CA GLY A 5 7.14 20.04 2.14
C GLY A 5 6.28 19.21 1.19
N LYS A 6 6.31 19.55 -0.10
CA LYS A 6 5.51 18.87 -1.12
C LYS A 6 5.95 17.42 -1.30
N GLY A 7 4.99 16.50 -1.27
CA GLY A 7 5.20 15.08 -1.49
C GLY A 7 4.04 14.43 -2.22
N LYS A 8 4.08 13.09 -2.25
CA LYS A 8 3.05 12.24 -2.86
C LYS A 8 2.66 11.13 -1.87
N LEU A 9 1.37 10.84 -1.81
CA LEU A 9 0.82 9.63 -1.22
C LEU A 9 0.61 8.61 -2.34
N LEU A 10 1.34 7.50 -2.31
CA LEU A 10 1.06 6.29 -3.07
C LEU A 10 0.08 5.43 -2.25
N LYS A 11 -1.06 5.09 -2.85
CA LYS A 11 -2.08 4.25 -2.23
C LYS A 11 -2.41 3.07 -3.11
N ILE A 12 -2.25 1.86 -2.57
CA ILE A 12 -2.40 0.59 -3.28
C ILE A 12 -3.48 -0.22 -2.59
N TYR A 13 -4.47 -0.69 -3.35
CA TYR A 13 -5.52 -1.59 -2.91
C TYR A 13 -5.32 -2.96 -3.57
N VAL A 14 -5.20 -4.00 -2.75
CA VAL A 14 -5.05 -5.41 -3.17
C VAL A 14 -5.86 -6.33 -2.27
N GLY A 15 -6.08 -7.57 -2.69
CA GLY A 15 -6.68 -8.59 -1.83
C GLY A 15 -5.67 -9.15 -0.82
N GLU A 16 -6.15 -9.56 0.36
CA GLU A 16 -5.34 -10.23 1.39
C GLU A 16 -4.74 -11.55 0.90
N THR A 17 -5.44 -12.27 0.04
CA THR A 17 -5.03 -13.57 -0.47
C THR A 17 -4.15 -13.49 -1.71
N GLU A 18 -3.97 -12.30 -2.29
CA GLU A 18 -3.14 -12.11 -3.48
C GLU A 18 -1.67 -12.39 -3.18
N LYS A 19 -0.98 -12.99 -4.17
CA LYS A 19 0.39 -13.45 -4.03
C LYS A 19 1.31 -12.87 -5.09
N TRP A 20 2.50 -12.49 -4.65
CA TRP A 20 3.65 -12.20 -5.48
C TRP A 20 4.70 -13.31 -5.30
N LYS A 21 5.00 -14.05 -6.37
CA LYS A 21 5.98 -15.16 -6.36
C LYS A 21 5.75 -16.14 -5.20
N GLY A 22 4.48 -16.49 -4.95
CA GLY A 22 4.06 -17.43 -3.91
C GLY A 22 3.96 -16.85 -2.48
N LYS A 23 4.34 -15.58 -2.26
CA LYS A 23 4.26 -14.89 -0.96
C LYS A 23 3.16 -13.84 -0.97
N SER A 24 2.65 -13.43 0.20
CA SER A 24 1.63 -12.37 0.32
C SER A 24 2.04 -11.09 -0.42
N LEU A 25 1.19 -10.61 -1.33
CA LEU A 25 1.47 -9.44 -2.17
C LEU A 25 1.65 -8.17 -1.32
N TYR A 26 0.72 -7.85 -0.42
CA TYR A 26 0.81 -6.64 0.41
C TYR A 26 2.10 -6.63 1.24
N HIS A 27 2.52 -7.80 1.76
CA HIS A 27 3.74 -7.91 2.54
C HIS A 27 4.99 -7.73 1.68
N GLN A 28 5.01 -8.30 0.47
CA GLN A 28 6.10 -8.09 -0.48
C GLN A 28 6.19 -6.63 -0.95
N LEU A 29 5.07 -5.92 -1.09
CA LEU A 29 5.07 -4.48 -1.37
C LEU A 29 5.78 -3.69 -0.27
N VAL A 30 5.48 -3.96 1.01
CA VAL A 30 6.16 -3.31 2.14
C VAL A 30 7.67 -3.56 2.10
N ILE A 31 8.09 -4.81 1.88
CA ILE A 31 9.52 -5.16 1.79
C ILE A 31 10.17 -4.40 0.64
N LYS A 32 9.55 -4.42 -0.55
CA LYS A 32 10.12 -3.79 -1.73
C LYS A 32 10.22 -2.28 -1.59
N LEU A 33 9.19 -1.61 -1.05
CA LEU A 33 9.23 -0.17 -0.78
C LEU A 33 10.32 0.19 0.25
N LYS A 34 10.52 -0.66 1.26
CA LYS A 34 11.61 -0.50 2.23
C LYS A 34 12.99 -0.66 1.56
N GLU A 35 13.17 -1.65 0.70
CA GLU A 35 14.41 -1.86 -0.07
C GLU A 35 14.73 -0.68 -1.00
N GLU A 36 13.69 -0.06 -1.58
CA GLU A 36 13.83 1.11 -2.46
C GLU A 36 14.08 2.41 -1.70
N GLY A 37 14.05 2.38 -0.37
CA GLY A 37 14.37 3.52 0.49
C GLY A 37 13.19 4.47 0.73
N ILE A 38 11.95 4.01 0.57
CA ILE A 38 10.77 4.83 0.85
C ILE A 38 10.71 5.19 2.34
N ALA A 39 10.45 6.47 2.61
CA ALA A 39 10.50 7.09 3.92
C ALA A 39 9.54 6.49 4.95
N GLY A 40 8.38 5.97 4.51
CA GLY A 40 7.41 5.31 5.37
C GLY A 40 6.32 4.58 4.60
N VAL A 41 5.88 3.45 5.15
CA VAL A 41 4.77 2.64 4.61
C VAL A 41 3.88 2.21 5.77
N THR A 42 2.56 2.33 5.60
CA THR A 42 1.55 1.83 6.53
C THR A 42 0.60 0.89 5.78
N VAL A 43 0.18 -0.18 6.45
CA VAL A 43 -0.78 -1.13 5.89
C VAL A 43 -2.04 -1.16 6.74
N TYR A 44 -3.19 -1.09 6.08
CA TYR A 44 -4.50 -1.23 6.69
C TYR A 44 -5.18 -2.48 6.14
N ARG A 45 -5.94 -3.17 7.00
CA ARG A 45 -6.87 -4.21 6.60
C ARG A 45 -8.28 -3.65 6.70
N GLY A 46 -9.01 -3.61 5.59
CA GLY A 46 -10.42 -3.24 5.59
C GLY A 46 -11.30 -4.39 6.09
N ILE A 47 -12.48 -4.04 6.60
CA ILE A 47 -13.48 -5.02 7.05
C ILE A 47 -14.34 -5.53 5.88
N GLU A 48 -14.44 -4.74 4.82
CA GLU A 48 -15.15 -5.06 3.58
C GLU A 48 -14.70 -4.19 2.40
N GLY A 49 -14.97 -4.64 1.18
CA GLY A 49 -14.72 -3.89 -0.06
C GLY A 49 -15.22 -4.61 -1.30
N TYR A 50 -15.37 -3.89 -2.42
CA TYR A 50 -15.65 -4.48 -3.74
C TYR A 50 -14.79 -3.81 -4.81
N GLY A 51 -14.40 -4.58 -5.83
CA GLY A 51 -13.51 -4.14 -6.91
C GLY A 51 -14.19 -4.09 -8.27
N ALA A 52 -13.38 -4.08 -9.32
CA ALA A 52 -13.83 -4.07 -10.72
C ALA A 52 -14.63 -5.33 -11.12
N ASP A 53 -14.43 -6.43 -10.39
CA ASP A 53 -15.16 -7.69 -10.51
C ASP A 53 -16.51 -7.69 -9.77
N LYS A 54 -16.83 -6.60 -9.03
CA LYS A 54 -18.06 -6.39 -8.26
C LYS A 54 -18.34 -7.45 -7.19
N VAL A 55 -17.32 -8.24 -6.81
CA VAL A 55 -17.45 -9.23 -5.73
C VAL A 55 -17.34 -8.49 -4.40
N LEU A 56 -18.32 -8.71 -3.51
CA LEU A 56 -18.26 -8.17 -2.16
C LEU A 56 -17.36 -9.06 -1.30
N HIS A 57 -16.25 -8.50 -0.86
CA HIS A 57 -15.37 -9.13 0.12
C HIS A 57 -15.75 -8.59 1.50
N SER A 58 -16.15 -9.46 2.43
CA SER A 58 -16.58 -9.07 3.79
C SER A 58 -16.29 -10.19 4.77
N ALA A 59 -15.89 -9.85 6.00
CA ALA A 59 -15.72 -10.81 7.09
C ALA A 59 -17.08 -11.15 7.72
N LYS A 60 -17.86 -12.05 7.10
CA LYS A 60 -19.02 -12.68 7.76
C LYS A 60 -18.56 -13.91 8.53
N ILE A 61 -19.15 -14.15 9.71
CA ILE A 61 -18.78 -15.19 10.70
C ILE A 61 -18.73 -16.63 10.11
N LEU A 62 -19.31 -16.87 8.92
CA LEU A 62 -19.36 -18.17 8.25
C LEU A 62 -18.52 -18.25 6.95
N ASP A 63 -17.95 -17.14 6.47
CA ASP A 63 -17.09 -17.15 5.27
C ASP A 63 -15.62 -17.25 5.69
N LEU A 64 -15.15 -18.50 5.86
CA LEU A 64 -13.76 -18.84 6.18
C LEU A 64 -12.74 -18.46 5.07
N SER A 65 -13.17 -17.80 3.99
CA SER A 65 -12.34 -17.40 2.84
C SER A 65 -12.58 -15.94 2.39
N ALA A 66 -12.74 -15.01 3.32
CA ALA A 66 -12.86 -13.59 2.96
C ALA A 66 -11.51 -13.05 2.44
N ASP A 67 -11.42 -12.78 1.14
CA ASP A 67 -10.31 -12.03 0.54
C ASP A 67 -10.45 -10.54 0.88
N LEU A 68 -10.13 -10.18 2.13
CA LEU A 68 -10.32 -8.83 2.64
C LEU A 68 -9.43 -7.80 1.92
N PRO A 69 -9.90 -6.55 1.76
CA PRO A 69 -9.09 -5.52 1.12
C PRO A 69 -7.92 -5.12 2.02
N MET A 70 -6.73 -5.14 1.45
CA MET A 70 -5.50 -4.61 2.03
C MET A 70 -5.16 -3.30 1.35
N VAL A 71 -4.90 -2.27 2.15
CA VAL A 71 -4.50 -0.95 1.67
C VAL A 71 -3.07 -0.68 2.11
N VAL A 72 -2.16 -0.51 1.16
CA VAL A 72 -0.77 -0.11 1.41
C VAL A 72 -0.62 1.37 1.05
N GLU A 73 -0.26 2.18 2.03
CA GLU A 73 -0.02 3.61 1.87
C GLU A 73 1.46 3.92 2.07
N ALA A 74 2.05 4.69 1.16
CA ALA A 74 3.43 5.16 1.26
C ALA A 74 3.48 6.66 0.96
N VAL A 75 4.17 7.42 1.81
CA VAL A 75 4.31 8.87 1.66
C VAL A 75 5.78 9.23 1.54
N ASP A 76 6.12 9.93 0.47
CA ASP A 76 7.49 10.37 0.22
C ASP A 76 7.51 11.57 -0.76
N LYS A 77 8.71 12.08 -1.07
CA LYS A 77 8.94 13.00 -2.17
C LYS A 77 8.51 12.38 -3.50
N GLU A 78 8.09 13.24 -4.41
CA GLU A 78 7.63 12.84 -5.75
C GLU A 78 8.65 12.00 -6.51
N GLU A 79 9.94 12.31 -6.41
CA GLU A 79 11.02 11.58 -7.04
C GLU A 79 11.10 10.11 -6.57
N ASN A 80 10.92 9.87 -5.28
CA ASN A 80 10.97 8.53 -4.69
C ASN A 80 9.74 7.71 -5.06
N ILE A 81 8.55 8.32 -5.00
CA ILE A 81 7.31 7.67 -5.46
C ILE A 81 7.41 7.32 -6.95
N LYS A 82 7.88 8.24 -7.80
CA LYS A 82 8.07 7.97 -9.23
C LYS A 82 9.02 6.80 -9.49
N LYS A 83 10.11 6.69 -8.71
CA LYS A 83 11.09 5.59 -8.84
C LYS A 83 10.46 4.21 -8.59
N VAL A 84 9.54 4.10 -7.63
CA VAL A 84 8.94 2.80 -7.27
C VAL A 84 7.70 2.43 -8.08
N LEU A 85 7.06 3.38 -8.76
CA LEU A 85 5.85 3.13 -9.56
C LEU A 85 5.98 2.01 -10.60
N PRO A 86 7.08 1.89 -11.39
CA PRO A 86 7.23 0.78 -12.34
C PRO A 86 7.21 -0.59 -11.66
N VAL A 87 7.91 -0.72 -10.52
CA VAL A 87 7.96 -1.95 -9.74
C VAL A 87 6.59 -2.29 -9.14
N VAL A 88 5.90 -1.29 -8.59
CA VAL A 88 4.55 -1.48 -8.03
C VAL A 88 3.57 -1.93 -9.12
N ARG A 89 3.64 -1.36 -10.32
CA ARG A 89 2.82 -1.78 -11.47
C ARG A 89 3.12 -3.22 -11.90
N GLU A 90 4.37 -3.66 -11.84
CA GLU A 90 4.75 -5.05 -12.10
C GLU A 90 4.18 -6.00 -11.04
N MET A 91 4.28 -5.62 -9.76
CA MET A 91 3.83 -6.44 -8.64
C MET A 91 2.31 -6.54 -8.50
N VAL A 92 1.59 -5.51 -8.95
CA VAL A 92 0.13 -5.35 -8.77
C VAL A 92 -0.57 -5.41 -10.14
N PRO A 93 -0.71 -6.61 -10.75
CA PRO A 93 -1.38 -6.75 -12.04
C PRO A 93 -2.91 -6.56 -11.93
N ARG A 94 -3.47 -6.72 -10.73
CA ARG A 94 -4.88 -6.49 -10.40
C ARG A 94 -4.96 -5.67 -9.12
N GLY A 95 -5.99 -4.84 -9.00
CA GLY A 95 -6.16 -3.92 -7.88
C GLY A 95 -6.22 -2.46 -8.35
N LEU A 96 -6.04 -1.53 -7.42
CA LEU A 96 -6.05 -0.10 -7.68
C LEU A 96 -4.79 0.54 -7.12
N VAL A 97 -4.08 1.29 -7.95
CA VAL A 97 -2.89 2.08 -7.56
C VAL A 97 -3.17 3.54 -7.86
N MET A 98 -3.08 4.40 -6.85
CA MET A 98 -3.30 5.84 -6.96
C MET A 98 -2.12 6.62 -6.40
N VAL A 99 -1.93 7.83 -6.93
CA VAL A 99 -0.98 8.81 -6.42
C VAL A 99 -1.72 10.11 -6.17
N VAL A 100 -1.53 10.71 -4.99
CA VAL A 100 -2.19 11.95 -4.57
C VAL A 100 -1.14 12.96 -4.12
N ASP A 101 -1.34 14.24 -4.45
CA ASP A 101 -0.50 15.34 -3.96
C ASP A 101 -0.76 15.59 -2.48
N VAL A 102 0.32 15.73 -1.70
CA VAL A 102 0.24 15.99 -0.25
C VAL A 102 1.27 17.03 0.18
N GLU A 103 1.00 17.69 1.30
CA GLU A 103 1.96 18.52 2.02
C GLU A 103 2.39 17.79 3.30
N ILE A 104 3.67 17.49 3.42
CA ILE A 104 4.26 16.77 4.55
C ILE A 104 4.72 17.79 5.59
N ILE A 105 3.93 17.94 6.65
CA ILE A 105 4.17 18.95 7.70
C ILE A 105 5.34 18.58 8.61
N LYS A 106 5.48 17.29 8.94
CA LYS A 106 6.51 16.80 9.86
C LYS A 106 6.90 15.38 9.48
N TYR A 107 8.20 15.12 9.49
CA TYR A 107 8.77 13.79 9.34
C TYR A 107 9.90 13.60 10.34
N GLY A 108 9.91 12.46 11.04
CA GLY A 108 10.88 12.18 12.09
C GLY A 108 10.43 11.03 12.99
N THR A 109 11.33 10.56 13.85
CA THR A 109 11.04 9.46 14.77
C THR A 109 10.04 9.89 15.84
N VAL A 110 8.93 9.16 15.94
CA VAL A 110 8.17 9.09 17.19
C VAL A 110 9.09 8.37 18.18
N HIS A 111 9.57 9.06 19.20
CA HIS A 111 10.09 8.36 20.38
C HIS A 111 8.87 7.70 21.03
N SER A 112 8.67 6.41 20.76
CA SER A 112 7.89 5.56 21.64
C SER A 112 8.69 5.42 22.93
N GLN A 113 8.27 6.16 23.97
CA GLN A 113 8.55 5.74 25.34
C GLN A 113 7.82 4.43 25.63
#